data_AF-A0A9X1LMF8-F1
#
_entry.id   AF-A0A9X1LMF8-F1
#
_cell.length_a   1.000
_cell.length_b   1.000
_cell.length_c   1.000
_cell.angle_alpha   90.00
_cell.angle_beta   90.00
_cell.angle_gamma   90.00
#
_symmetry.space_group_name_H-M   'P 1'
#
loop_
_entity.id
_entity.type
_entity.pdbx_description
1 polymer ?
#
loop_
_entity_poly.entity_id
_entity_poly.type
_entity_poly.pdbx_seq_one_letter_code
_entity_poly.pdbx_strand_id
1 'polypeptide(L)'
;MIRFRGLARPASTRSAHDGERGSALLMTVIFSVFAGGVMLVLLTVLLSQAQAAQLAQKNTRTGYAAQAGIQSTLSVLRSNTKTVGVGPSAVTYGDPTKLPATVTGTVDGVAGSTLGYSVTLKYYQLDPTARSDAWLAANALPYPLSADLTKQPKYVRIVSQGSDSAASGSTRTITALYTFTTTTVNIPGGLIRNTDSTRCLKATSATAGSTINVVPIAQCTDNTLNMWVYDTDYKLKLASTVKSATVLCITGRQWGTSANQVNATLRACAATNKAAHGNQLWSWEPPGSWVSQNEANTSRGGRWLGISGTTVIESTSAAASFEPSPSVGAGAASIDTKQIVNFSEFGRCMDVTDEQISKSFMIIYPCKQDPTGTGNDLRWNHKWNYSEPTGSAKSSAAQAIYVRAADNKYYCLTTRTLSSGNTDVYFVACSNPTNASSLNNQQKFIRNTDTVNALNAYTFQLASNPSMCLAAVPEPGYAWSHLRLITCNGSATQKWNAPAMTSGSTFGDYKEIG
;
A
#
# COMPACT_ATOMS: atom_id res chain seq x y z
N MET A 1 62.01 27.21 -0.61
CA MET A 1 62.51 26.91 -1.98
C MET A 1 61.43 27.34 -2.95
N ILE A 2 61.57 28.22 -3.96
CA ILE A 2 62.68 28.91 -4.63
C ILE A 2 62.13 30.27 -5.16
N ARG A 3 62.98 31.32 -5.16
CA ARG A 3 62.82 32.68 -5.74
C ARG A 3 63.36 32.74 -7.17
N PHE A 4 62.96 33.72 -8.00
CA PHE A 4 63.82 34.53 -8.92
C PHE A 4 63.06 35.84 -9.31
N ARG A 5 63.48 37.07 -8.89
CA ARG A 5 64.29 38.12 -9.60
C ARG A 5 63.83 38.36 -11.06
N GLY A 6 63.47 39.54 -11.57
CA GLY A 6 63.68 40.95 -11.19
C GLY A 6 64.91 41.54 -11.92
N LEU A 7 64.73 42.48 -12.87
CA LEU A 7 65.67 43.57 -13.22
C LEU A 7 65.09 44.53 -14.30
N ALA A 8 65.50 45.79 -14.20
CA ALA A 8 65.02 46.97 -14.92
C ALA A 8 66.18 47.76 -15.57
N ARG A 9 65.82 48.83 -16.33
CA ARG A 9 66.57 50.03 -16.79
C ARG A 9 67.36 49.96 -18.13
N PRO A 10 67.71 51.12 -18.76
CA PRO A 10 66.92 52.32 -19.13
C PRO A 10 67.33 52.95 -20.52
N ALA A 11 66.73 54.11 -20.88
CA ALA A 11 67.34 55.35 -21.46
C ALA A 11 66.75 55.96 -22.77
N SER A 12 66.17 57.17 -22.61
CA SER A 12 66.33 58.45 -23.36
C SER A 12 66.60 58.50 -24.88
N THR A 13 65.79 59.30 -25.62
CA THR A 13 66.23 60.52 -26.38
C THR A 13 65.05 61.29 -27.03
N ARG A 14 65.16 62.63 -27.11
CA ARG A 14 64.25 63.58 -27.79
C ARG A 14 64.62 63.74 -29.27
N SER A 15 63.65 64.05 -30.14
CA SER A 15 63.84 65.04 -31.22
C SER A 15 62.49 65.58 -31.73
N ALA A 16 62.48 66.86 -32.10
CA ALA A 16 61.33 67.65 -32.56
C ALA A 16 61.36 67.83 -34.08
N HIS A 17 60.21 68.00 -34.75
CA HIS A 17 59.93 69.19 -35.57
C HIS A 17 58.53 69.20 -36.20
N ASP A 18 57.89 70.37 -36.12
CA ASP A 18 56.69 70.84 -36.83
C ASP A 18 56.75 70.67 -38.36
N GLY A 19 55.61 70.38 -38.99
CA GLY A 19 55.50 70.45 -40.46
C GLY A 19 54.16 70.15 -41.13
N GLU A 20 53.10 69.71 -40.42
CA GLU A 20 51.89 69.20 -41.10
C GLU A 20 50.57 69.72 -40.50
N ARG A 21 50.40 71.05 -40.32
CA ARG A 21 49.19 71.55 -39.62
C ARG A 21 47.90 71.50 -40.44
N GLY A 22 47.96 71.38 -41.78
CA GLY A 22 46.77 71.30 -42.66
C GLY A 22 46.29 69.87 -42.96
N SER A 23 47.21 68.98 -43.34
CA SER A 23 46.94 67.55 -43.55
C SER A 23 46.61 66.82 -42.24
N ALA A 24 47.26 67.20 -41.13
CA ALA A 24 46.96 66.61 -39.83
C ALA A 24 45.54 66.94 -39.35
N LEU A 25 44.99 68.13 -39.63
CA LEU A 25 43.62 68.46 -39.24
C LEU A 25 42.59 67.61 -40.00
N LEU A 26 42.78 67.41 -41.30
CA LEU A 26 41.86 66.62 -42.14
C LEU A 26 41.98 65.12 -41.84
N MET A 27 43.21 64.61 -41.64
CA MET A 27 43.43 63.25 -41.15
C MET A 27 42.88 63.04 -39.74
N THR A 28 43.01 64.01 -38.83
CA THR A 28 42.45 63.92 -37.48
C THR A 28 40.92 63.87 -37.50
N VAL A 29 40.26 64.66 -38.36
CA VAL A 29 38.80 64.61 -38.52
C VAL A 29 38.35 63.26 -39.11
N ILE A 30 39.01 62.77 -40.16
CA ILE A 30 38.71 61.45 -40.75
C ILE A 30 38.95 60.33 -39.72
N PHE A 31 40.08 60.34 -39.00
CA PHE A 31 40.35 59.38 -37.93
C PHE A 31 39.33 59.48 -36.80
N SER A 32 38.88 60.68 -36.44
CA SER A 32 37.86 60.86 -35.41
C SER A 32 36.49 60.31 -35.85
N VAL A 33 36.12 60.48 -37.13
CA VAL A 33 34.89 59.91 -37.71
C VAL A 33 34.98 58.38 -37.80
N PHE A 34 36.11 57.84 -38.26
CA PHE A 34 36.33 56.38 -38.29
C PHE A 34 36.36 55.77 -36.89
N ALA A 35 37.08 56.39 -35.95
CA ALA A 35 37.13 55.94 -34.56
C ALA A 35 35.74 55.99 -33.93
N GLY A 36 34.98 57.07 -34.16
CA GLY A 36 33.60 57.18 -33.70
C GLY A 36 32.69 56.11 -34.28
N GLY A 37 32.80 55.85 -35.59
CA GLY A 37 32.04 54.80 -36.28
C GLY A 37 32.34 53.40 -35.74
N VAL A 38 33.61 53.07 -35.53
CA VAL A 38 34.02 51.76 -34.97
C VAL A 38 33.56 51.60 -33.52
N MET A 39 33.65 52.66 -32.69
CA MET A 39 33.14 52.61 -31.31
C MET A 39 31.62 52.38 -31.26
N LEU A 40 30.86 52.97 -32.17
CA LEU A 40 29.40 52.80 -32.24
C LEU A 40 29.01 51.37 -32.66
N VAL A 41 29.73 50.79 -33.63
CA VAL A 41 29.56 49.39 -34.02
C VAL A 41 29.90 48.45 -32.86
N LEU A 42 31.04 48.67 -32.18
CA LEU A 42 31.44 47.86 -31.02
C LEU A 42 30.43 47.95 -29.88
N LEU A 43 29.89 49.14 -29.59
CA LEU A 43 28.84 49.31 -28.58
C LEU A 43 27.57 48.52 -28.94
N THR A 44 27.18 48.54 -30.21
CA THR A 44 26.01 47.79 -30.69
C THR A 44 26.21 46.27 -30.56
N VAL A 45 27.43 45.78 -30.85
CA VAL A 45 27.79 44.37 -30.67
C VAL A 45 27.82 43.98 -29.18
N LEU A 46 28.38 44.82 -28.31
CA LEU A 46 28.42 44.56 -26.87
C LEU A 46 27.01 44.55 -26.25
N LEU A 47 26.13 45.46 -26.69
CA LEU A 47 24.74 45.49 -26.22
C LEU A 47 23.97 44.26 -26.68
N SER A 48 24.15 43.79 -27.92
CA SER A 48 23.50 42.58 -28.41
C SER A 48 24.00 41.31 -27.70
N GLN A 49 25.30 41.23 -27.41
CA GLN A 49 25.88 40.13 -26.62
C GLN A 49 25.44 40.18 -25.14
N ALA A 50 25.35 41.37 -24.55
CA ALA A 50 24.92 41.54 -23.16
C ALA A 50 23.46 41.09 -22.95
N GLN A 51 22.57 41.41 -23.89
CA GLN A 51 21.17 40.95 -23.83
C GLN A 51 21.05 39.43 -23.95
N ALA A 52 21.77 38.82 -24.90
CA ALA A 52 21.78 37.37 -25.06
C ALA A 52 22.36 36.66 -23.82
N ALA A 53 23.44 37.20 -23.25
CA ALA A 53 24.04 36.67 -22.01
C ALA A 53 23.09 36.79 -20.81
N GLN A 54 22.41 37.94 -20.64
CA GLN A 54 21.42 38.13 -19.58
C GLN A 54 20.23 37.18 -19.73
N LEU A 55 19.74 36.95 -20.95
CA LEU A 55 18.67 35.98 -21.21
C LEU A 55 19.10 34.54 -20.93
N ALA A 56 20.31 34.15 -21.35
CA ALA A 56 20.87 32.83 -21.08
C ALA A 56 21.09 32.57 -19.58
N GLN A 57 21.59 33.57 -18.85
CA GLN A 57 21.71 33.52 -17.38
C GLN A 57 20.33 33.41 -16.73
N LYS A 58 19.35 34.20 -17.16
CA LYS A 58 17.97 34.14 -16.64
C LYS A 58 17.33 32.77 -16.86
N ASN A 59 17.45 32.21 -18.06
CA ASN A 59 16.93 30.87 -18.38
C ASN A 59 17.57 29.80 -17.49
N THR A 60 18.89 29.87 -17.31
CA THR A 60 19.62 28.96 -16.44
C THR A 60 19.16 29.08 -14.98
N ARG A 61 19.05 30.30 -14.44
CA ARG A 61 18.61 30.54 -13.05
C ARG A 61 17.18 30.07 -12.79
N THR A 62 16.24 30.44 -13.65
CA THR A 62 14.83 30.02 -13.50
C THR A 62 14.66 28.51 -13.70
N GLY A 63 15.47 27.88 -14.57
CA GLY A 63 15.54 26.42 -14.68
C GLY A 63 16.02 25.75 -13.39
N TYR A 64 17.09 26.25 -12.78
CA TYR A 64 17.58 25.75 -11.49
C TYR A 64 16.55 25.95 -10.36
N ALA A 65 15.85 27.08 -10.35
CA ALA A 65 14.78 27.33 -9.39
C ALA A 65 13.65 26.30 -9.52
N ALA A 66 13.21 26.03 -10.76
CA ALA A 66 12.20 25.00 -11.02
C ALA A 66 12.68 23.60 -10.57
N GLN A 67 13.94 23.24 -10.83
CA GLN A 67 14.52 21.97 -10.36
C GLN A 67 14.57 21.88 -8.83
N ALA A 68 14.98 22.96 -8.16
CA ALA A 68 14.99 23.04 -6.70
C ALA A 68 13.58 22.86 -6.10
N GLY A 69 12.55 23.39 -6.76
CA GLY A 69 11.16 23.18 -6.38
C GLY A 69 10.76 21.69 -6.44
N ILE A 70 11.18 20.97 -7.48
CA ILE A 70 10.91 19.52 -7.58
C ILE A 70 11.63 18.74 -6.47
N GLN A 71 12.90 19.04 -6.19
CA GLN A 71 13.66 18.38 -5.12
C GLN A 71 13.06 18.65 -3.73
N SER A 72 12.69 19.89 -3.46
CA SER A 72 12.03 20.29 -2.21
C SER A 72 10.68 19.57 -2.06
N THR A 73 9.91 19.50 -3.14
CA THR A 73 8.63 18.79 -3.16
C THR A 73 8.81 17.29 -2.91
N LEU A 74 9.82 16.66 -3.51
CA LEU A 74 10.11 15.24 -3.29
C LEU A 74 10.46 14.96 -1.82
N SER A 75 11.18 15.87 -1.16
CA SER A 75 11.46 15.79 0.27
C SER A 75 10.18 15.84 1.11
N VAL A 76 9.26 16.77 0.79
CA VAL A 76 7.94 16.85 1.46
C VAL A 76 7.12 15.58 1.23
N LEU A 77 7.05 15.09 -0.01
CA LEU A 77 6.32 13.85 -0.34
C LEU A 77 6.87 12.63 0.42
N ARG A 78 8.18 12.54 0.66
CA ARG A 78 8.83 11.41 1.34
C ARG A 78 8.80 11.51 2.86
N SER A 79 8.71 12.72 3.41
CA SER A 79 8.67 12.95 4.87
C SER A 79 7.25 12.89 5.44
N ASN A 80 6.23 13.06 4.60
CA ASN A 80 4.83 12.97 4.97
C ASN A 80 4.41 11.55 5.35
N THR A 81 4.55 11.26 6.63
CA THR A 81 4.30 9.95 7.16
C THR A 81 3.28 9.95 8.29
N LYS A 82 2.66 8.78 8.47
CA LYS A 82 1.82 8.42 9.59
C LYS A 82 2.32 7.10 10.13
N THR A 83 2.67 7.12 11.41
CA THR A 83 2.96 5.92 12.15
C THR A 83 1.66 5.25 12.53
N VAL A 84 1.48 4.01 12.07
CA VAL A 84 0.36 3.15 12.46
C VAL A 84 0.90 2.04 13.35
N GLY A 85 0.17 1.76 14.44
CA GLY A 85 0.67 0.94 15.53
C GLY A 85 1.49 1.77 16.52
N VAL A 86 2.02 1.11 17.54
CA VAL A 86 2.80 1.76 18.62
C VAL A 86 3.98 0.93 19.06
N GLY A 87 4.91 1.58 19.77
CA GLY A 87 6.16 0.98 20.20
C GLY A 87 7.04 0.60 19.01
N PRO A 88 7.95 -0.37 19.13
CA PRO A 88 8.77 -0.82 18.01
C PRO A 88 7.95 -1.44 16.87
N SER A 89 6.66 -1.75 17.08
CA SER A 89 5.70 -2.24 16.06
C SER A 89 5.13 -1.14 15.18
N ALA A 90 5.37 0.14 15.52
CA ALA A 90 5.11 1.29 14.68
C ALA A 90 5.64 1.03 13.27
N VAL A 91 4.74 0.92 12.30
CA VAL A 91 5.11 0.99 10.89
C VAL A 91 4.77 2.38 10.39
N THR A 92 5.79 3.04 9.89
CA THR A 92 5.67 4.36 9.29
C THR A 92 5.25 4.19 7.84
N TYR A 93 4.02 4.62 7.53
CA TYR A 93 3.50 4.67 6.16
C TYR A 93 3.44 6.12 5.68
N GLY A 94 3.25 6.32 4.38
CA GLY A 94 2.85 7.64 3.87
C GLY A 94 1.49 8.05 4.42
N ASP A 95 1.30 9.33 4.72
CA ASP A 95 0.01 9.89 5.14
C ASP A 95 -0.62 10.72 4.01
N PRO A 96 -1.63 10.20 3.29
CA PRO A 96 -2.26 10.92 2.18
C PRO A 96 -2.82 12.27 2.61
N THR A 97 -3.32 12.40 3.85
CA THR A 97 -3.96 13.65 4.32
C THR A 97 -2.96 14.77 4.59
N LYS A 98 -1.65 14.46 4.62
CA LYS A 98 -0.57 15.45 4.80
C LYS A 98 0.10 15.83 3.49
N LEU A 99 -0.23 15.17 2.38
CA LEU A 99 0.36 15.47 1.08
C LEU A 99 -0.11 16.86 0.60
N PRO A 100 0.80 17.76 0.17
CA PRO A 100 0.44 19.13 -0.18
C PRO A 100 -0.18 19.23 -1.58
N ALA A 101 -1.05 20.23 -1.81
CA ALA A 101 -1.45 20.63 -3.16
C ALA A 101 -0.42 21.53 -3.84
N THR A 102 0.30 22.34 -3.05
CA THR A 102 1.29 23.31 -3.54
C THR A 102 2.50 23.37 -2.62
N VAL A 103 3.67 23.68 -3.18
CA VAL A 103 4.90 23.94 -2.44
C VAL A 103 5.57 25.16 -3.05
N THR A 104 5.93 26.15 -2.23
CA THR A 104 6.64 27.35 -2.68
C THR A 104 7.91 27.53 -1.85
N GLY A 105 8.90 28.22 -2.41
CA GLY A 105 10.13 28.52 -1.69
C GLY A 105 11.07 29.39 -2.50
N THR A 106 12.17 29.76 -1.86
CA THR A 106 13.25 30.54 -2.47
C THR A 106 14.52 29.70 -2.59
N VAL A 107 15.36 30.05 -3.54
CA VAL A 107 16.71 29.49 -3.72
C VAL A 107 17.69 30.63 -3.49
N ASP A 108 18.79 30.34 -2.81
CA ASP A 108 19.85 31.33 -2.63
C ASP A 108 20.32 31.84 -3.99
N GLY A 109 20.26 33.17 -4.15
CA GLY A 109 20.50 33.86 -5.40
C GLY A 109 21.64 34.85 -5.32
N VAL A 110 21.93 35.49 -6.45
CA VAL A 110 22.86 36.63 -6.53
C VAL A 110 22.29 37.79 -5.71
N ALA A 111 23.15 38.57 -5.03
CA ALA A 111 22.73 39.75 -4.30
C ALA A 111 21.81 40.66 -5.15
N GLY A 112 20.61 40.95 -4.65
CA GLY A 112 19.60 41.76 -5.34
C GLY A 112 18.56 40.98 -6.18
N SER A 113 18.63 39.64 -6.24
CA SER A 113 17.63 38.77 -6.87
C SER A 113 16.99 37.84 -5.84
N THR A 114 15.65 37.72 -5.87
CA THR A 114 14.92 36.66 -5.16
C THR A 114 14.54 35.59 -6.17
N LEU A 115 15.36 34.55 -6.24
CA LEU A 115 15.08 33.38 -7.05
C LEU A 115 14.08 32.51 -6.27
N GLY A 116 12.95 32.19 -6.90
CA GLY A 116 11.85 31.49 -6.27
C GLY A 116 11.30 30.37 -7.13
N TYR A 117 10.59 29.43 -6.50
CA TYR A 117 9.83 28.40 -7.18
C TYR A 117 8.40 28.30 -6.64
N SER A 118 7.50 27.87 -7.50
CA SER A 118 6.12 27.54 -7.18
C SER A 118 5.76 26.19 -7.81
N VAL A 119 5.39 25.23 -6.98
CA VAL A 119 5.09 23.85 -7.38
C VAL A 119 3.62 23.57 -7.17
N THR A 120 2.97 23.00 -8.19
CA THR A 120 1.61 22.45 -8.11
C THR A 120 1.66 20.94 -8.24
N LEU A 121 0.94 20.25 -7.36
CA LEU A 121 0.83 18.80 -7.33
C LEU A 121 -0.59 18.35 -7.70
N LYS A 122 -0.70 17.37 -8.60
CA LYS A 122 -1.96 16.67 -8.87
C LYS A 122 -1.77 15.17 -8.69
N TYR A 123 -2.69 14.55 -7.96
CA TYR A 123 -2.60 13.15 -7.54
C TYR A 123 -3.51 12.26 -8.38
N TYR A 124 -3.07 11.03 -8.67
CA TYR A 124 -3.79 10.09 -9.53
C TYR A 124 -3.70 8.66 -9.01
N GLN A 125 -4.73 7.86 -9.28
CA GLN A 125 -4.72 6.41 -9.04
C GLN A 125 -4.21 5.61 -10.24
N LEU A 126 -4.29 6.20 -11.43
CA LEU A 126 -3.83 5.63 -12.69
C LEU A 126 -2.66 6.46 -13.20
N ASP A 127 -1.77 5.83 -13.96
CA ASP A 127 -0.60 6.49 -14.53
C ASP A 127 -1.03 7.66 -15.45
N PRO A 128 -0.68 8.91 -15.11
CA PRO A 128 -1.03 10.09 -15.88
C PRO A 128 -0.12 10.31 -17.10
N THR A 129 0.90 9.46 -17.33
CA THR A 129 1.82 9.59 -18.46
C THR A 129 1.08 9.50 -19.79
N ALA A 130 1.42 10.41 -20.71
CA ALA A 130 0.82 10.49 -22.06
C ALA A 130 -0.71 10.66 -22.09
N ARG A 131 -1.32 11.20 -21.01
CA ARG A 131 -2.75 11.51 -20.96
C ARG A 131 -3.02 12.95 -21.41
N SER A 132 -4.21 13.18 -21.99
CA SER A 132 -4.66 14.52 -22.38
C SER A 132 -5.02 15.38 -21.18
N ASP A 133 -5.02 16.71 -21.35
CA ASP A 133 -5.38 17.63 -20.26
C ASP A 133 -6.82 17.42 -19.75
N ALA A 134 -7.76 17.08 -20.65
CA ALA A 134 -9.12 16.71 -20.27
C ALA A 134 -9.16 15.46 -19.38
N TRP A 135 -8.36 14.44 -19.70
CA TRP A 135 -8.26 13.23 -18.87
C TRP A 135 -7.63 13.56 -17.51
N LEU A 136 -6.56 14.37 -17.49
CA LEU A 136 -5.89 14.78 -16.27
C LEU A 136 -6.82 15.59 -15.36
N ALA A 137 -7.66 16.45 -15.91
CA ALA A 137 -8.67 17.19 -15.15
C ALA A 137 -9.74 16.27 -14.56
N ALA A 138 -10.23 15.29 -15.34
CA ALA A 138 -11.31 14.39 -14.94
C ALA A 138 -10.88 13.28 -13.96
N ASN A 139 -9.60 12.88 -13.98
CA ASN A 139 -9.08 11.73 -13.20
C ASN A 139 -8.17 12.15 -12.04
N ALA A 140 -7.99 13.46 -11.81
CA ALA A 140 -7.30 13.94 -10.62
C ALA A 140 -8.11 13.59 -9.37
N LEU A 141 -7.42 13.10 -8.35
CA LEU A 141 -8.03 12.89 -7.04
C LEU A 141 -8.44 14.25 -6.44
N PRO A 142 -9.65 14.35 -5.84
CA PRO A 142 -10.07 15.56 -5.13
C PRO A 142 -9.09 15.92 -4.01
N TYR A 143 -8.88 17.22 -3.80
CA TYR A 143 -8.05 17.74 -2.71
C TYR A 143 -8.93 18.49 -1.68
N PRO A 144 -8.70 18.37 -0.36
CA PRO A 144 -7.65 17.58 0.30
C PRO A 144 -7.85 16.07 0.10
N LEU A 145 -6.73 15.33 0.03
CA LEU A 145 -6.79 13.88 -0.10
C LEU A 145 -7.42 13.25 1.14
N SER A 146 -8.30 12.26 0.94
CA SER A 146 -8.96 11.53 2.01
C SER A 146 -8.04 10.46 2.62
N ALA A 147 -8.30 10.09 3.88
CA ALA A 147 -7.72 8.90 4.51
C ALA A 147 -8.29 7.58 3.97
N ASP A 148 -9.27 7.64 3.06
CA ASP A 148 -9.87 6.47 2.41
C ASP A 148 -8.81 5.67 1.64
N LEU A 149 -8.56 4.45 2.11
CA LEU A 149 -7.56 3.55 1.54
C LEU A 149 -7.90 3.13 0.10
N THR A 150 -9.17 3.23 -0.32
CA THR A 150 -9.60 2.90 -1.68
C THR A 150 -9.27 4.00 -2.70
N LYS A 151 -9.00 5.21 -2.22
CA LYS A 151 -8.68 6.41 -3.03
C LYS A 151 -7.24 6.88 -2.89
N GLN A 152 -6.33 6.00 -2.45
CA GLN A 152 -4.93 6.38 -2.27
C GLN A 152 -4.25 6.78 -3.59
N PRO A 153 -3.44 7.86 -3.57
CA PRO A 153 -2.65 8.25 -4.73
C PRO A 153 -1.56 7.22 -4.99
N LYS A 154 -1.47 6.76 -6.24
CA LYS A 154 -0.35 5.91 -6.71
C LYS A 154 0.69 6.75 -7.45
N TYR A 155 0.24 7.85 -8.05
CA TYR A 155 1.07 8.76 -8.83
C TYR A 155 0.81 10.20 -8.41
N VAL A 156 1.82 11.04 -8.55
CA VAL A 156 1.69 12.50 -8.46
C VAL A 156 2.43 13.17 -9.60
N ARG A 157 1.72 13.99 -10.36
CA ARG A 157 2.30 14.87 -11.36
C ARG A 157 2.72 16.17 -10.66
N ILE A 158 4.00 16.48 -10.74
CA ILE A 158 4.64 17.63 -10.12
C ILE A 158 4.93 18.64 -11.22
N VAL A 159 4.40 19.86 -11.11
CA VAL A 159 4.66 20.96 -12.05
C VAL A 159 5.32 22.08 -11.27
N SER A 160 6.60 22.34 -11.53
CA SER A 160 7.40 23.35 -10.84
C SER A 160 7.73 24.50 -11.76
N GLN A 161 7.35 25.71 -11.38
CA GLN A 161 7.65 26.95 -12.07
C GLN A 161 8.75 27.70 -11.31
N GLY A 162 9.85 28.02 -11.99
CA GLY A 162 10.91 28.88 -11.48
C GLY A 162 10.73 30.33 -11.91
N SER A 163 10.95 31.26 -10.99
CA SER A 163 10.80 32.70 -11.17
C SER A 163 11.99 33.47 -10.59
N ASP A 164 12.34 34.60 -11.20
CA ASP A 164 13.42 35.48 -10.75
C ASP A 164 12.89 36.92 -10.64
N SER A 165 12.84 37.48 -9.42
CA SER A 165 12.29 38.82 -9.17
C SER A 165 13.07 39.93 -9.88
N ALA A 166 14.35 39.71 -10.19
CA ALA A 166 15.19 40.67 -10.88
C ALA A 166 14.91 40.74 -12.39
N ALA A 167 14.04 39.87 -12.91
CA ALA A 167 13.78 39.77 -14.34
C ALA A 167 12.31 39.46 -14.61
N SER A 168 11.49 40.51 -14.70
CA SER A 168 10.06 40.41 -15.05
C SER A 168 9.85 39.58 -16.34
N GLY A 169 8.81 38.74 -16.35
CA GLY A 169 8.25 38.16 -17.57
C GLY A 169 8.91 36.90 -18.17
N SER A 170 9.85 36.21 -17.51
CA SER A 170 10.21 34.85 -17.97
C SER A 170 10.28 33.88 -16.79
N THR A 171 9.44 32.85 -16.88
CA THR A 171 9.37 31.73 -15.96
C THR A 171 9.69 30.47 -16.74
N ARG A 172 10.28 29.48 -16.07
CA ARG A 172 10.55 28.17 -16.66
C ARG A 172 9.75 27.13 -15.90
N THR A 173 9.06 26.26 -16.61
CA THR A 173 8.22 25.24 -15.99
C THR A 173 8.75 23.85 -16.33
N ILE A 174 8.99 23.05 -15.30
CA ILE A 174 9.43 21.67 -15.42
C ILE A 174 8.34 20.78 -14.82
N THR A 175 8.01 19.70 -15.52
CA THR A 175 7.13 18.64 -15.01
C THR A 175 7.94 17.39 -14.69
N ALA A 176 7.55 16.71 -13.61
CA ALA A 176 8.00 15.37 -13.28
C ALA A 176 6.82 14.49 -12.82
N LEU A 177 7.01 13.19 -12.88
CA LEU A 177 6.08 12.19 -12.35
C LEU A 177 6.76 11.44 -11.21
N TYR A 178 6.11 11.38 -10.05
CA TYR A 178 6.54 10.55 -8.93
C TYR A 178 5.53 9.43 -8.69
N THR A 179 6.03 8.21 -8.53
CA THR A 179 5.24 7.02 -8.21
C THR A 179 5.46 6.67 -6.75
N PHE A 180 4.38 6.60 -5.98
CA PHE A 180 4.45 6.23 -4.57
C PHE A 180 4.80 4.75 -4.39
N THR A 181 5.59 4.46 -3.36
CA THR A 181 5.67 3.10 -2.81
C THR A 181 4.31 2.77 -2.21
N THR A 182 3.58 1.85 -2.84
CA THR A 182 2.37 1.29 -2.25
C THR A 182 2.70 -0.09 -1.74
N THR A 183 2.19 -0.42 -0.56
CA THR A 183 2.23 -1.78 -0.08
C THR A 183 0.83 -2.34 -0.08
N THR A 184 0.69 -3.54 -0.62
CA THR A 184 -0.50 -4.37 -0.46
C THR A 184 -0.34 -5.25 0.79
N VAL A 185 0.66 -5.03 1.64
CA VAL A 185 0.72 -5.70 2.94
C VAL A 185 -0.50 -5.24 3.72
N ASN A 186 -1.47 -6.14 3.90
CA ASN A 186 -2.51 -5.94 4.89
C ASN A 186 -1.80 -5.83 6.25
N ILE A 187 -1.89 -4.68 6.89
CA ILE A 187 -1.25 -4.44 8.18
C ILE A 187 -1.97 -5.34 9.18
N PRO A 188 -1.32 -6.39 9.73
CA PRO A 188 -1.98 -7.25 10.69
C PRO A 188 -2.32 -6.41 11.92
N GLY A 189 -3.60 -6.36 12.27
CA GLY A 189 -4.10 -5.52 13.35
C GLY A 189 -5.56 -5.18 13.12
N GLY A 190 -6.44 -5.71 13.96
CA GLY A 190 -7.86 -5.42 13.91
C GLY A 190 -8.53 -5.41 15.27
N LEU A 191 -9.72 -4.84 15.29
CA LEU A 191 -10.58 -4.94 16.47
C LEU A 191 -11.16 -6.35 16.51
N ILE A 192 -11.13 -6.97 17.67
CA ILE A 192 -12.03 -8.09 17.96
C ILE A 192 -13.24 -7.49 18.64
N ARG A 193 -14.41 -7.61 18.02
CA ARG A 193 -15.69 -7.13 18.58
C ARG A 193 -16.43 -8.26 19.25
N ASN A 194 -17.46 -7.95 20.04
CA ASN A 194 -18.48 -8.93 20.36
C ASN A 194 -19.48 -9.09 19.20
N THR A 195 -20.32 -10.13 19.23
CA THR A 195 -21.19 -10.53 18.11
C THR A 195 -22.24 -9.48 17.69
N ASP A 196 -22.65 -8.58 18.59
CA ASP A 196 -23.54 -7.45 18.25
C ASP A 196 -22.77 -6.18 17.80
N SER A 197 -21.44 -6.27 17.73
CA SER A 197 -20.53 -5.18 17.39
C SER A 197 -20.62 -3.92 18.26
N THR A 198 -21.20 -3.99 19.47
CA THR A 198 -21.33 -2.85 20.40
C THR A 198 -20.10 -2.65 21.30
N ARG A 199 -19.24 -3.65 21.44
CA ARG A 199 -18.05 -3.66 22.30
C ARG A 199 -16.84 -4.23 21.56
N CYS A 200 -15.63 -3.91 22.01
CA CYS A 200 -14.40 -4.55 21.54
C CYS A 200 -13.48 -5.01 22.69
N LEU A 201 -12.59 -5.95 22.37
CA LEU A 201 -11.53 -6.38 23.28
C LEU A 201 -10.48 -5.30 23.43
N LYS A 202 -10.15 -4.99 24.68
CA LYS A 202 -9.09 -4.06 25.07
C LYS A 202 -8.30 -4.65 26.24
N ALA A 203 -6.98 -4.76 26.07
CA ALA A 203 -6.06 -5.07 27.16
C ALA A 203 -6.02 -3.91 28.17
N THR A 204 -5.80 -4.20 29.45
CA THR A 204 -5.69 -3.15 30.48
C THR A 204 -4.35 -2.42 30.38
N SER A 205 -3.31 -3.12 29.96
CA SER A 205 -1.95 -2.64 29.72
C SER A 205 -1.22 -3.55 28.73
N ALA A 206 -0.16 -3.07 28.08
CA ALA A 206 0.70 -3.86 27.20
C ALA A 206 1.82 -4.58 27.98
N THR A 207 1.46 -5.24 29.09
CA THR A 207 2.40 -5.97 29.97
C THR A 207 1.92 -7.39 30.22
N ALA A 208 2.86 -8.32 30.48
CA ALA A 208 2.49 -9.67 30.89
C ALA A 208 1.69 -9.66 32.21
N GLY A 209 0.72 -10.56 32.33
CA GLY A 209 -0.25 -10.63 33.42
C GLY A 209 -1.48 -9.73 33.22
N SER A 210 -1.48 -8.82 32.24
CA SER A 210 -2.59 -7.89 32.05
C SER A 210 -3.91 -8.60 31.71
N THR A 211 -5.00 -8.15 32.32
CA THR A 211 -6.36 -8.63 32.00
C THR A 211 -6.85 -8.03 30.68
N ILE A 212 -7.71 -8.78 30.01
CA ILE A 212 -8.36 -8.36 28.76
C ILE A 212 -9.84 -8.15 29.06
N ASN A 213 -10.33 -6.96 28.74
CA ASN A 213 -11.71 -6.56 28.98
C ASN A 213 -12.43 -6.30 27.66
N VAL A 214 -13.76 -6.34 27.70
CA VAL A 214 -14.62 -5.82 26.64
C VAL A 214 -15.12 -4.43 27.02
N VAL A 215 -14.86 -3.44 26.17
CA VAL A 215 -15.23 -2.04 26.39
C VAL A 215 -16.20 -1.58 25.29
N PRO A 216 -17.06 -0.56 25.52
CA PRO A 216 -17.91 0.00 24.48
C PRO A 216 -17.11 0.40 23.24
N ILE A 217 -17.69 0.22 22.04
CA ILE A 217 -16.99 0.46 20.76
C ILE A 217 -16.43 1.89 20.64
N ALA A 218 -17.08 2.88 21.26
CA ALA A 218 -16.61 4.26 21.31
C ALA A 218 -15.27 4.43 22.06
N GLN A 219 -14.93 3.50 22.96
CA GLN A 219 -13.66 3.46 23.69
C GLN A 219 -12.58 2.68 22.94
N CYS A 220 -12.91 2.14 21.76
CA CYS A 220 -12.03 1.37 20.91
C CYS A 220 -11.23 2.27 19.95
N THR A 221 -10.80 3.43 20.41
CA THR A 221 -10.01 4.41 19.66
C THR A 221 -8.51 4.26 19.90
N ASP A 222 -8.11 3.59 20.98
CA ASP A 222 -6.73 3.38 21.40
C ASP A 222 -6.10 2.17 20.70
N ASN A 223 -5.42 2.42 19.59
CA ASN A 223 -4.77 1.40 18.76
C ASN A 223 -3.66 0.58 19.47
N THR A 224 -3.29 0.93 20.71
CA THR A 224 -2.21 0.28 21.46
C THR A 224 -2.68 -0.95 22.23
N LEU A 225 -3.92 -0.91 22.74
CA LEU A 225 -4.45 -1.91 23.66
C LEU A 225 -5.62 -2.71 23.07
N ASN A 226 -6.17 -2.30 21.92
CA ASN A 226 -7.38 -2.91 21.36
C ASN A 226 -7.21 -3.52 19.96
N MET A 227 -5.99 -3.47 19.41
CA MET A 227 -5.67 -4.04 18.11
C MET A 227 -5.00 -5.40 18.29
N TRP A 228 -5.54 -6.39 17.60
CA TRP A 228 -5.15 -7.78 17.73
C TRP A 228 -4.66 -8.32 16.39
N VAL A 229 -3.67 -9.20 16.45
CA VAL A 229 -3.13 -9.92 15.30
C VAL A 229 -3.35 -11.40 15.48
N TYR A 230 -4.00 -12.04 14.51
CA TYR A 230 -4.09 -13.48 14.39
C TYR A 230 -3.17 -13.96 13.29
N ASP A 231 -2.03 -14.51 13.70
CA ASP A 231 -0.87 -14.77 12.84
C ASP A 231 -0.76 -16.26 12.47
N THR A 232 0.19 -16.58 11.60
CA THR A 232 0.50 -17.92 11.08
C THR A 232 0.93 -18.93 12.16
N ASP A 233 1.28 -18.47 13.37
CA ASP A 233 1.54 -19.33 14.53
C ASP A 233 0.28 -19.61 15.38
N TYR A 234 -0.91 -19.26 14.86
CA TYR A 234 -2.23 -19.47 15.46
C TYR A 234 -2.43 -18.77 16.81
N LYS A 235 -1.62 -17.76 17.11
CA LYS A 235 -1.74 -16.99 18.36
C LYS A 235 -2.45 -15.67 18.11
N LEU A 236 -3.24 -15.24 19.10
CA LEU A 236 -3.84 -13.91 19.16
C LEU A 236 -2.89 -12.98 19.90
N LYS A 237 -2.17 -12.13 19.17
CA LYS A 237 -1.13 -11.24 19.67
C LYS A 237 -1.71 -9.84 19.87
N LEU A 238 -1.26 -9.13 20.91
CA LEU A 238 -1.51 -7.69 21.02
C LEU A 238 -0.62 -6.96 20.00
N ALA A 239 -1.23 -6.25 19.04
CA ALA A 239 -0.53 -5.68 17.89
C ALA A 239 0.64 -4.76 18.27
N SER A 240 0.48 -3.98 19.34
CA SER A 240 1.51 -3.09 19.89
C SER A 240 2.79 -3.81 20.34
N THR A 241 2.75 -5.12 20.55
CA THR A 241 3.86 -5.90 21.09
C THR A 241 4.59 -6.78 20.07
N VAL A 242 4.06 -6.91 18.85
CA VAL A 242 4.56 -7.85 17.81
C VAL A 242 6.04 -7.64 17.43
N LYS A 243 6.56 -6.41 17.48
CA LYS A 243 7.99 -6.11 17.26
C LYS A 243 8.76 -5.73 18.53
N SER A 244 8.17 -5.94 19.70
CA SER A 244 8.88 -5.76 20.97
C SER A 244 9.74 -6.97 21.29
N ALA A 245 10.67 -6.82 22.23
CA ALA A 245 11.47 -7.96 22.73
C ALA A 245 10.59 -9.05 23.37
N THR A 246 9.35 -8.74 23.76
CA THR A 246 8.41 -9.70 24.36
C THR A 246 7.02 -9.51 23.73
N VAL A 247 6.73 -10.31 22.71
CA VAL A 247 5.39 -10.36 22.11
C VAL A 247 4.40 -10.93 23.12
N LEU A 248 3.26 -10.28 23.29
CA LEU A 248 2.20 -10.70 24.21
C LEU A 248 1.03 -11.34 23.47
N CYS A 249 0.60 -12.50 23.98
CA CYS A 249 -0.48 -13.32 23.44
C CYS A 249 -1.62 -13.45 24.45
N ILE A 250 -2.86 -13.52 23.94
CA ILE A 250 -4.02 -13.97 24.73
C ILE A 250 -3.73 -15.40 25.18
N THR A 251 -3.73 -15.60 26.50
CA THR A 251 -3.42 -16.88 27.14
C THR A 251 -4.58 -17.29 28.05
N GLY A 252 -5.05 -18.52 27.87
CA GLY A 252 -6.05 -19.15 28.73
C GLY A 252 -5.47 -19.70 30.03
N ARG A 253 -6.04 -20.82 30.50
CA ARG A 253 -5.66 -21.52 31.72
C ARG A 253 -4.22 -21.98 31.72
N GLN A 254 -3.66 -22.16 32.91
CA GLN A 254 -2.48 -23.00 33.08
C GLN A 254 -2.89 -24.48 33.10
N TRP A 255 -2.10 -25.35 32.47
CA TRP A 255 -2.31 -26.79 32.49
C TRP A 255 -2.37 -27.31 33.94
N GLY A 256 -3.24 -28.30 34.18
CA GLY A 256 -3.56 -28.80 35.52
C GLY A 256 -4.63 -28.02 36.30
N THR A 257 -5.12 -26.88 35.78
CA THR A 257 -6.23 -26.14 36.42
C THR A 257 -7.58 -26.79 36.09
N SER A 258 -8.34 -27.23 37.11
CA SER A 258 -9.66 -27.86 36.96
C SER A 258 -10.83 -26.87 36.86
N ALA A 259 -10.58 -25.56 36.95
CA ALA A 259 -11.63 -24.55 36.91
C ALA A 259 -12.38 -24.54 35.55
N ASN A 260 -13.72 -24.54 35.62
CA ASN A 260 -14.59 -24.46 34.45
C ASN A 260 -14.40 -23.14 33.67
N GLN A 261 -14.01 -22.07 34.37
CA GLN A 261 -13.77 -20.75 33.82
C GLN A 261 -12.50 -20.16 34.43
N VAL A 262 -11.68 -19.52 33.60
CA VAL A 262 -10.51 -18.73 34.03
C VAL A 262 -10.44 -17.42 33.25
N ASN A 263 -9.86 -16.39 33.85
CA ASN A 263 -9.64 -15.13 33.13
C ASN A 263 -8.54 -15.32 32.08
N ALA A 264 -8.80 -14.86 30.85
CA ALA A 264 -7.77 -14.77 29.84
C ALA A 264 -6.87 -13.56 30.13
N THR A 265 -5.56 -13.76 30.05
CA THR A 265 -4.57 -12.71 30.33
C THR A 265 -3.55 -12.61 29.21
N LEU A 266 -2.89 -11.46 29.09
CA LEU A 266 -1.71 -11.33 28.25
C LEU A 266 -0.53 -12.03 28.93
N ARG A 267 0.16 -12.90 28.20
CA ARG A 267 1.46 -13.44 28.62
C ARG A 267 2.42 -13.39 27.45
N ALA A 268 3.71 -13.51 27.72
CA ALA A 268 4.69 -13.71 26.66
C ALA A 268 4.25 -14.88 25.77
N CYS A 269 4.27 -14.66 24.46
CA CYS A 269 3.95 -15.70 23.50
C CYS A 269 4.95 -16.86 23.66
N ALA A 270 4.42 -18.06 23.86
CA ALA A 270 5.20 -19.28 23.99
C ALA A 270 5.92 -19.56 22.67
N ALA A 271 7.16 -20.05 22.77
CA ALA A 271 7.87 -20.62 21.65
C ALA A 271 7.17 -21.90 21.19
N THR A 272 7.17 -22.16 19.89
CA THR A 272 6.46 -23.27 19.22
C THR A 272 6.88 -24.66 19.72
N ASN A 273 8.06 -24.77 20.34
CA ASN A 273 8.63 -26.03 20.82
C ASN A 273 8.35 -26.35 22.31
N LYS A 274 7.54 -25.56 23.01
CA LYS A 274 7.27 -25.77 24.46
C LYS A 274 6.01 -26.59 24.70
N ALA A 275 6.05 -27.58 25.57
CA ALA A 275 4.91 -28.46 25.93
C ALA A 275 3.63 -27.73 26.42
N ALA A 276 3.69 -26.44 26.75
CA ALA A 276 2.57 -25.69 27.32
C ALA A 276 1.88 -24.69 26.36
N HIS A 277 2.21 -24.66 25.07
CA HIS A 277 1.74 -23.60 24.17
C HIS A 277 0.28 -23.72 23.72
N GLY A 278 -0.38 -24.88 23.92
CA GLY A 278 -1.76 -25.09 23.47
C GLY A 278 -2.80 -24.12 24.05
N ASN A 279 -2.55 -23.53 25.21
CA ASN A 279 -3.40 -22.51 25.85
C ASN A 279 -3.22 -21.09 25.25
N GLN A 280 -2.38 -20.96 24.23
CA GLN A 280 -2.19 -19.77 23.39
C GLN A 280 -2.43 -20.06 21.91
N LEU A 281 -2.66 -21.33 21.54
CA LEU A 281 -3.05 -21.72 20.20
C LEU A 281 -4.57 -21.69 20.11
N TRP A 282 -5.07 -20.85 19.22
CA TRP A 282 -6.49 -20.61 19.06
C TRP A 282 -6.93 -21.06 17.69
N SER A 283 -8.12 -21.66 17.59
CA SER A 283 -8.80 -21.92 16.32
C SER A 283 -10.15 -21.21 16.33
N TRP A 284 -10.45 -20.43 15.30
CA TRP A 284 -11.76 -19.80 15.16
C TRP A 284 -12.81 -20.85 14.77
N GLU A 285 -13.90 -20.95 15.53
CA GLU A 285 -14.92 -21.96 15.35
C GLU A 285 -16.35 -21.40 15.53
N PRO A 286 -17.35 -21.94 14.80
CA PRO A 286 -18.76 -21.74 15.13
C PRO A 286 -19.06 -22.15 16.58
N PRO A 287 -19.93 -21.42 17.31
CA PRO A 287 -20.82 -20.37 16.81
C PRO A 287 -20.22 -18.95 16.81
N GLY A 288 -18.89 -18.79 16.77
CA GLY A 288 -18.24 -17.48 16.68
C GLY A 288 -17.36 -17.19 17.89
N SER A 289 -16.40 -18.08 18.15
CA SER A 289 -15.38 -17.87 19.17
C SER A 289 -14.10 -18.66 18.86
N TRP A 290 -13.05 -18.43 19.64
CA TRP A 290 -11.80 -19.18 19.55
C TRP A 290 -11.77 -20.33 20.53
N VAL A 291 -11.50 -21.53 20.03
CA VAL A 291 -11.25 -22.72 20.84
C VAL A 291 -9.74 -22.94 21.02
N SER A 292 -9.28 -23.23 22.23
CA SER A 292 -7.87 -23.55 22.49
C SER A 292 -7.53 -24.98 22.05
N GLN A 293 -6.24 -25.26 21.90
CA GLN A 293 -5.73 -26.62 21.71
C GLN A 293 -5.61 -27.37 23.03
N ASN A 294 -5.53 -28.69 22.97
CA ASN A 294 -5.11 -29.50 24.12
C ASN A 294 -3.60 -29.32 24.39
N GLU A 295 -3.12 -29.82 25.53
CA GLU A 295 -1.72 -29.64 25.95
C GLU A 295 -0.72 -30.26 24.95
N ALA A 296 -1.08 -31.42 24.41
CA ALA A 296 -0.26 -32.15 23.44
C ALA A 296 -0.27 -31.54 22.03
N ASN A 297 -1.08 -30.51 21.77
CA ASN A 297 -1.37 -29.97 20.43
C ASN A 297 -1.76 -31.05 19.40
N THR A 298 -2.54 -32.04 19.81
CA THR A 298 -3.02 -33.13 18.93
C THR A 298 -4.46 -32.96 18.51
N SER A 299 -5.22 -32.12 19.23
CA SER A 299 -6.60 -31.79 18.92
C SER A 299 -7.02 -30.52 19.65
N ARG A 300 -8.18 -29.96 19.26
CA ARG A 300 -8.89 -28.96 20.07
C ARG A 300 -9.04 -29.42 21.53
N GLY A 301 -8.88 -28.49 22.47
CA GLY A 301 -8.93 -28.72 23.92
C GLY A 301 -10.32 -28.56 24.54
N GLY A 302 -11.34 -28.25 23.73
CA GLY A 302 -12.74 -28.10 24.18
C GLY A 302 -13.00 -26.88 25.07
N ARG A 303 -12.09 -25.89 25.05
CA ARG A 303 -12.21 -24.66 25.82
C ARG A 303 -12.30 -23.47 24.89
N TRP A 304 -13.14 -22.51 25.22
CA TRP A 304 -13.51 -21.41 24.35
C TRP A 304 -13.20 -20.08 25.02
N LEU A 305 -12.68 -19.12 24.26
CA LEU A 305 -12.74 -17.74 24.69
C LEU A 305 -14.21 -17.33 24.83
N GLY A 306 -14.48 -16.47 25.79
CA GLY A 306 -15.82 -15.94 26.02
C GLY A 306 -15.79 -14.64 26.81
N ILE A 307 -16.96 -14.12 27.13
CA ILE A 307 -17.14 -12.90 27.91
C ILE A 307 -17.91 -13.24 29.18
N SER A 308 -17.38 -12.83 30.34
CA SER A 308 -18.08 -12.88 31.62
C SER A 308 -18.08 -11.47 32.23
N GLY A 309 -19.26 -10.84 32.23
CA GLY A 309 -19.41 -9.42 32.59
C GLY A 309 -18.64 -8.50 31.64
N THR A 310 -17.51 -7.98 32.09
CA THR A 310 -16.61 -7.13 31.30
C THR A 310 -15.28 -7.79 30.96
N THR A 311 -15.03 -9.01 31.42
CA THR A 311 -13.73 -9.68 31.30
C THR A 311 -13.77 -10.78 30.25
N VAL A 312 -12.68 -10.92 29.50
CA VAL A 312 -12.47 -12.05 28.60
C VAL A 312 -12.00 -13.26 29.40
N ILE A 313 -12.62 -14.40 29.16
CA ILE A 313 -12.38 -15.65 29.88
C ILE A 313 -12.09 -16.79 28.91
N GLU A 314 -11.53 -17.88 29.43
CA GLU A 314 -11.54 -19.19 28.79
C GLU A 314 -12.46 -20.14 29.59
N SER A 315 -13.48 -20.70 28.94
CA SER A 315 -14.51 -21.55 29.54
C SER A 315 -14.63 -22.91 28.85
N THR A 316 -15.17 -23.92 29.53
CA THR A 316 -15.62 -25.19 28.91
C THR A 316 -16.91 -25.04 28.10
N SER A 317 -17.65 -23.95 28.28
CA SER A 317 -18.88 -23.66 27.52
C SER A 317 -18.58 -22.90 26.23
N ALA A 318 -19.01 -23.44 25.08
CA ALA A 318 -18.99 -22.69 23.83
C ALA A 318 -20.04 -21.57 23.87
N ALA A 319 -19.62 -20.33 23.61
CA ALA A 319 -20.53 -19.19 23.47
C ALA A 319 -20.09 -18.33 22.28
N ALA A 320 -21.01 -18.03 21.38
CA ALA A 320 -20.82 -17.02 20.34
C ALA A 320 -20.55 -15.69 21.03
N SER A 321 -19.29 -15.27 21.03
CA SER A 321 -18.85 -14.15 21.87
C SER A 321 -18.19 -13.05 21.07
N PHE A 322 -17.70 -13.38 19.86
CA PHE A 322 -16.81 -12.49 19.15
C PHE A 322 -17.14 -12.36 17.67
N GLU A 323 -16.61 -11.30 17.08
CA GLU A 323 -16.60 -11.02 15.66
C GLU A 323 -15.30 -10.28 15.32
N PRO A 324 -14.21 -10.99 14.95
CA PRO A 324 -12.96 -10.33 14.58
C PRO A 324 -13.18 -9.52 13.30
N SER A 325 -12.63 -8.31 13.21
CA SER A 325 -12.56 -7.59 11.94
C SER A 325 -11.65 -8.36 10.96
N PRO A 326 -11.86 -8.22 9.62
CA PRO A 326 -10.97 -8.86 8.65
C PRO A 326 -9.49 -8.47 8.82
N SER A 327 -9.20 -7.28 9.35
CA SER A 327 -7.81 -6.85 9.58
C SER A 327 -7.10 -7.56 10.75
N VAL A 328 -7.82 -8.33 11.58
CA VAL A 328 -7.20 -9.13 12.67
C VAL A 328 -6.20 -10.13 12.10
N GLY A 329 -6.51 -10.77 10.97
CA GLY A 329 -5.62 -11.74 10.34
C GLY A 329 -6.30 -13.06 9.99
N ALA A 330 -5.75 -13.75 8.99
CA ALA A 330 -6.24 -15.04 8.51
C ALA A 330 -5.72 -16.22 9.34
N GLY A 331 -4.92 -16.00 10.38
CA GLY A 331 -4.14 -17.06 11.01
C GLY A 331 -3.13 -17.63 10.02
N ALA A 332 -3.06 -18.96 9.92
CA ALA A 332 -2.24 -19.66 8.93
C ALA A 332 -2.99 -19.98 7.63
N ALA A 333 -4.21 -19.44 7.45
CA ALA A 333 -5.00 -19.72 6.25
C ALA A 333 -4.25 -19.28 4.99
N SER A 334 -4.04 -20.25 4.12
CA SER A 334 -3.33 -20.12 2.85
C SER A 334 -3.66 -21.30 1.94
N ILE A 335 -3.08 -21.30 0.73
CA ILE A 335 -3.10 -22.46 -0.17
C ILE A 335 -2.56 -23.75 0.49
N ASP A 336 -1.59 -23.64 1.40
CA ASP A 336 -0.99 -24.80 2.08
C ASP A 336 -2.00 -25.50 2.99
N THR A 337 -2.84 -24.70 3.66
CA THR A 337 -3.97 -25.18 4.48
C THR A 337 -5.23 -25.50 3.66
N LYS A 338 -5.18 -25.39 2.33
CA LYS A 338 -6.34 -25.50 1.43
C LYS A 338 -7.42 -24.46 1.70
N GLN A 339 -7.03 -23.26 2.10
CA GLN A 339 -7.94 -22.15 2.34
C GLN A 339 -7.73 -21.06 1.28
N ILE A 340 -8.81 -20.36 0.94
CA ILE A 340 -8.77 -19.26 -0.04
C ILE A 340 -9.14 -17.97 0.69
N VAL A 341 -8.13 -17.15 0.99
CA VAL A 341 -8.23 -15.89 1.72
C VAL A 341 -8.51 -14.74 0.76
N ASN A 342 -9.49 -13.90 1.09
CA ASN A 342 -9.74 -12.69 0.30
C ASN A 342 -8.77 -11.57 0.68
N PHE A 343 -8.23 -10.86 -0.31
CA PHE A 343 -7.26 -9.81 -0.05
C PHE A 343 -7.87 -8.54 0.57
N SER A 344 -9.09 -8.15 0.18
CA SER A 344 -9.79 -7.01 0.81
C SER A 344 -10.33 -7.33 2.21
N GLU A 345 -10.55 -8.62 2.49
CA GLU A 345 -11.04 -9.13 3.77
C GLU A 345 -10.05 -10.15 4.34
N PHE A 346 -8.79 -9.76 4.56
CA PHE A 346 -7.67 -10.66 4.86
C PHE A 346 -7.90 -11.72 5.97
N GLY A 347 -8.74 -11.44 6.95
CA GLY A 347 -9.11 -12.40 8.02
C GLY A 347 -10.27 -13.33 7.67
N ARG A 348 -10.69 -13.34 6.41
CA ARG A 348 -11.85 -14.07 5.91
C ARG A 348 -11.47 -14.98 4.74
N CYS A 349 -12.06 -16.15 4.75
CA CYS A 349 -11.85 -17.23 3.81
C CYS A 349 -13.15 -17.54 3.07
N MET A 350 -13.05 -18.11 1.87
CA MET A 350 -14.20 -18.74 1.23
C MET A 350 -14.76 -19.86 2.13
N ASP A 351 -16.08 -19.86 2.29
CA ASP A 351 -16.82 -20.75 3.19
C ASP A 351 -18.04 -21.33 2.47
N VAL A 352 -18.25 -22.65 2.61
CA VAL A 352 -19.54 -23.26 2.27
C VAL A 352 -20.55 -22.89 3.36
N THR A 353 -21.45 -21.97 2.98
CA THR A 353 -22.41 -21.31 3.87
C THR A 353 -23.14 -22.31 4.75
N ASP A 354 -23.13 -22.06 6.06
CA ASP A 354 -23.75 -22.89 7.10
C ASP A 354 -23.32 -24.36 7.08
N GLU A 355 -22.18 -24.69 6.46
CA GLU A 355 -21.75 -26.07 6.21
C GLU A 355 -22.79 -26.88 5.38
N GLN A 356 -23.56 -26.18 4.53
CA GLN A 356 -24.62 -26.77 3.70
C GLN A 356 -24.29 -26.63 2.21
N ILE A 357 -23.88 -27.73 1.59
CA ILE A 357 -23.46 -27.74 0.18
C ILE A 357 -24.57 -27.35 -0.81
N SER A 358 -25.83 -27.45 -0.40
CA SER A 358 -27.02 -27.12 -1.20
C SER A 358 -27.40 -25.63 -1.19
N LYS A 359 -26.67 -24.78 -0.44
CA LYS A 359 -26.94 -23.33 -0.42
C LYS A 359 -26.74 -22.75 -1.82
N SER A 360 -27.62 -21.82 -2.19
CA SER A 360 -27.64 -21.18 -3.51
C SER A 360 -26.56 -20.11 -3.72
N PHE A 361 -25.77 -19.82 -2.68
CA PHE A 361 -24.68 -18.86 -2.63
C PHE A 361 -23.63 -19.34 -1.61
N MET A 362 -22.39 -18.89 -1.76
CA MET A 362 -21.28 -19.11 -0.82
C MET A 362 -20.87 -17.79 -0.19
N ILE A 363 -20.19 -17.83 0.96
CA ILE A 363 -19.85 -16.62 1.72
C ILE A 363 -18.36 -16.51 2.00
N ILE A 364 -17.97 -15.33 2.48
CA ILE A 364 -16.64 -15.01 2.97
C ILE A 364 -16.71 -14.87 4.48
N TYR A 365 -16.11 -15.80 5.21
CA TYR A 365 -16.30 -15.99 6.65
C TYR A 365 -14.96 -16.03 7.40
N PRO A 366 -14.87 -15.64 8.69
CA PRO A 366 -13.61 -15.75 9.43
C PRO A 366 -12.93 -17.11 9.30
N CYS A 367 -11.64 -17.09 8.94
CA CYS A 367 -10.89 -18.29 8.61
C CYS A 367 -10.80 -19.25 9.81
N LYS A 368 -11.54 -20.37 9.74
CA LYS A 368 -11.36 -21.52 10.63
C LYS A 368 -9.92 -22.04 10.54
N GLN A 369 -9.36 -22.55 11.62
CA GLN A 369 -7.94 -22.97 11.66
C GLN A 369 -7.75 -24.37 12.21
N ASP A 370 -6.57 -24.92 11.96
CA ASP A 370 -6.08 -26.12 12.61
C ASP A 370 -4.64 -25.91 13.14
N PRO A 371 -4.51 -25.46 14.40
CA PRO A 371 -3.20 -25.29 15.03
C PRO A 371 -2.39 -26.58 15.23
N THR A 372 -2.97 -27.77 15.03
CA THR A 372 -2.20 -29.03 15.03
C THR A 372 -1.28 -29.13 13.81
N GLY A 373 -1.58 -28.35 12.75
CA GLY A 373 -0.86 -28.39 11.48
C GLY A 373 -1.14 -29.62 10.62
N THR A 374 -1.96 -30.56 11.11
CA THR A 374 -2.30 -31.78 10.36
C THR A 374 -3.33 -31.53 9.26
N GLY A 375 -4.11 -30.46 9.40
CA GLY A 375 -5.27 -30.17 8.57
C GLY A 375 -6.47 -31.05 8.90
N ASN A 376 -6.37 -32.02 9.81
CA ASN A 376 -7.48 -32.93 10.14
C ASN A 376 -8.59 -32.22 10.91
N ASP A 377 -8.23 -31.28 11.80
CA ASP A 377 -9.20 -30.55 12.60
C ASP A 377 -9.83 -29.39 11.81
N LEU A 378 -9.23 -28.96 10.70
CA LEU A 378 -9.81 -27.91 9.86
C LEU A 378 -11.15 -28.38 9.26
N ARG A 379 -12.20 -27.58 9.41
CA ARG A 379 -13.52 -27.95 8.87
C ARG A 379 -13.51 -28.03 7.35
N TRP A 380 -14.21 -29.04 6.82
CA TRP A 380 -14.24 -29.33 5.39
C TRP A 380 -14.77 -28.15 4.55
N ASN A 381 -15.68 -27.34 5.09
CA ASN A 381 -16.30 -26.22 4.39
C ASN A 381 -15.34 -25.05 4.12
N HIS A 382 -14.14 -25.09 4.70
CA HIS A 382 -13.01 -24.19 4.44
C HIS A 382 -11.86 -24.87 3.67
N LYS A 383 -11.97 -26.16 3.33
CA LYS A 383 -10.96 -26.92 2.56
C LYS A 383 -11.27 -26.89 1.06
N TRP A 384 -10.88 -25.80 0.40
CA TRP A 384 -11.08 -25.55 -1.01
C TRP A 384 -9.82 -25.93 -1.80
N ASN A 385 -9.98 -26.79 -2.80
CA ASN A 385 -8.89 -27.35 -3.59
C ASN A 385 -8.84 -26.72 -4.97
N TYR A 386 -7.64 -26.30 -5.37
CA TYR A 386 -7.28 -25.77 -6.68
C TYR A 386 -5.74 -25.81 -6.81
N SER A 387 -5.23 -25.55 -8.01
CA SER A 387 -3.80 -25.49 -8.33
C SER A 387 -3.35 -24.05 -8.60
N GLU A 388 -2.25 -23.63 -7.98
CA GLU A 388 -1.57 -22.38 -8.34
C GLU A 388 -0.75 -22.57 -9.65
N PRO A 389 -0.49 -21.50 -10.42
CA PRO A 389 0.44 -21.54 -11.55
C PRO A 389 1.84 -22.00 -11.08
N THR A 390 2.47 -22.89 -11.85
CA THR A 390 3.79 -23.45 -11.49
C THR A 390 4.94 -22.75 -12.22
N GLY A 391 6.08 -22.62 -11.57
CA GLY A 391 7.29 -22.04 -12.18
C GLY A 391 7.11 -20.56 -12.53
N SER A 392 7.47 -20.18 -13.76
CA SER A 392 7.32 -18.80 -14.27
C SER A 392 5.95 -18.52 -14.90
N ALA A 393 5.03 -19.50 -14.89
CA ALA A 393 3.70 -19.31 -15.46
C ALA A 393 2.92 -18.26 -14.67
N LYS A 394 2.30 -17.33 -15.41
CA LYS A 394 1.47 -16.25 -14.84
C LYS A 394 0.01 -16.64 -14.65
N SER A 395 -0.39 -17.79 -15.19
CA SER A 395 -1.74 -18.33 -15.11
C SER A 395 -1.74 -19.85 -15.11
N SER A 396 -2.78 -20.45 -14.53
CA SER A 396 -3.02 -21.89 -14.55
C SER A 396 -3.73 -22.30 -15.84
N ALA A 397 -3.74 -23.60 -16.13
CA ALA A 397 -4.76 -24.18 -17.00
C ALA A 397 -6.17 -24.00 -16.38
N ALA A 398 -7.20 -24.15 -17.21
CA ALA A 398 -8.59 -24.19 -16.73
C ALA A 398 -8.80 -25.40 -15.81
N GLN A 399 -9.40 -25.17 -14.63
CA GLN A 399 -9.51 -26.16 -13.55
C GLN A 399 -10.78 -25.96 -12.72
N ALA A 400 -11.18 -26.95 -11.93
CA ALA A 400 -12.21 -26.74 -10.91
C ALA A 400 -11.63 -26.03 -9.69
N ILE A 401 -12.50 -25.30 -8.99
CA ILE A 401 -12.35 -25.05 -7.56
C ILE A 401 -13.35 -25.97 -6.86
N TYR A 402 -12.91 -26.80 -5.93
CA TYR A 402 -13.78 -27.84 -5.38
C TYR A 402 -13.56 -28.11 -3.88
N VAL A 403 -14.58 -28.69 -3.26
CA VAL A 403 -14.54 -29.16 -1.88
C VAL A 403 -14.86 -30.66 -1.84
N ARG A 404 -14.45 -31.32 -0.76
CA ARG A 404 -14.92 -32.66 -0.40
C ARG A 404 -15.84 -32.52 0.80
N ALA A 405 -17.14 -32.76 0.59
CA ALA A 405 -18.14 -32.54 1.63
C ALA A 405 -18.11 -33.65 2.68
N ALA A 406 -18.91 -33.50 3.74
CA ALA A 406 -19.01 -34.48 4.83
C ALA A 406 -19.48 -35.87 4.34
N ASP A 407 -20.22 -35.94 3.23
CA ASP A 407 -20.64 -37.20 2.58
C ASP A 407 -19.53 -37.84 1.72
N ASN A 408 -18.31 -37.30 1.80
CA ASN A 408 -17.11 -37.76 1.12
C ASN A 408 -17.13 -37.60 -0.41
N LYS A 409 -18.14 -36.92 -0.98
CA LYS A 409 -18.24 -36.63 -2.42
C LYS A 409 -17.59 -35.31 -2.78
N TYR A 410 -17.23 -35.18 -4.06
CA TYR A 410 -16.71 -33.94 -4.62
C TYR A 410 -17.81 -33.03 -5.10
N TYR A 411 -17.65 -31.76 -4.80
CA TYR A 411 -18.51 -30.69 -5.26
C TYR A 411 -17.67 -29.59 -5.88
N CYS A 412 -18.02 -29.20 -7.09
CA CYS A 412 -17.32 -28.19 -7.87
C CYS A 412 -18.06 -26.86 -7.80
N LEU A 413 -17.31 -25.79 -7.56
CA LEU A 413 -17.83 -24.43 -7.58
C LEU A 413 -18.37 -24.15 -8.99
N THR A 414 -19.59 -23.66 -9.05
CA THR A 414 -20.36 -23.51 -10.28
C THR A 414 -20.98 -22.12 -10.30
N THR A 415 -20.87 -21.44 -11.44
CA THR A 415 -21.63 -20.20 -11.70
C THR A 415 -22.97 -20.51 -12.35
N ARG A 416 -23.96 -19.62 -12.17
CA ARG A 416 -25.17 -19.62 -13.00
C ARG A 416 -24.83 -19.20 -14.43
N THR A 417 -25.72 -19.50 -15.38
CA THR A 417 -25.62 -18.99 -16.75
C THR A 417 -25.64 -17.46 -16.71
N LEU A 418 -24.61 -16.84 -17.27
CA LEU A 418 -24.43 -15.39 -17.24
C LEU A 418 -25.39 -14.73 -18.22
N SER A 419 -26.56 -14.27 -17.77
CA SER A 419 -27.50 -13.50 -18.59
C SER A 419 -27.18 -12.00 -18.61
N SER A 420 -26.53 -11.48 -17.56
CA SER A 420 -25.80 -10.20 -17.43
C SER A 420 -25.66 -9.89 -15.93
N GLY A 421 -24.53 -9.30 -15.52
CA GLY A 421 -24.33 -8.81 -14.15
C GLY A 421 -23.67 -9.80 -13.16
N ASN A 422 -23.77 -9.44 -11.88
CA ASN A 422 -23.18 -10.19 -10.77
C ASN A 422 -24.01 -11.44 -10.49
N THR A 423 -23.38 -12.60 -10.34
CA THR A 423 -24.06 -13.83 -9.92
C THR A 423 -23.39 -14.46 -8.72
N ASP A 424 -24.18 -14.95 -7.79
CA ASP A 424 -23.69 -15.86 -6.75
C ASP A 424 -23.16 -17.14 -7.40
N VAL A 425 -22.12 -17.71 -6.78
CA VAL A 425 -21.63 -19.05 -7.10
C VAL A 425 -22.09 -20.03 -6.02
N TYR A 426 -22.24 -21.29 -6.41
CA TYR A 426 -22.74 -22.36 -5.55
C TYR A 426 -22.05 -23.67 -5.92
N PHE A 427 -22.31 -24.74 -5.18
CA PHE A 427 -21.68 -26.04 -5.43
C PHE A 427 -22.64 -27.01 -6.11
N VAL A 428 -22.11 -27.79 -7.06
CA VAL A 428 -22.79 -28.91 -7.71
C VAL A 428 -21.90 -30.14 -7.62
N ALA A 429 -22.48 -31.32 -7.44
CA ALA A 429 -21.73 -32.58 -7.42
C ALA A 429 -20.95 -32.77 -8.73
N CYS A 430 -19.72 -33.26 -8.62
CA CYS A 430 -18.88 -33.58 -9.78
C CYS A 430 -18.11 -34.88 -9.52
N SER A 431 -17.92 -35.70 -10.56
CA SER A 431 -17.31 -37.03 -10.42
C SER A 431 -15.78 -37.00 -10.41
N ASN A 432 -15.16 -36.08 -11.17
CA ASN A 432 -13.71 -35.93 -11.25
C ASN A 432 -13.32 -34.45 -11.35
N PRO A 433 -13.13 -33.75 -10.21
CA PRO A 433 -12.78 -32.31 -10.23
C PRO A 433 -11.38 -32.03 -10.79
N THR A 434 -10.50 -33.04 -10.84
CA THR A 434 -9.12 -32.89 -11.34
C THR A 434 -8.99 -33.02 -12.86
N ASN A 435 -10.00 -33.56 -13.53
CA ASN A 435 -10.03 -33.67 -14.98
C ASN A 435 -10.87 -32.54 -15.59
N ALA A 436 -10.20 -31.55 -16.19
CA ALA A 436 -10.88 -30.41 -16.80
C ALA A 436 -11.89 -30.81 -17.89
N SER A 437 -11.69 -31.93 -18.59
CA SER A 437 -12.59 -32.41 -19.64
C SER A 437 -13.93 -32.92 -19.09
N SER A 438 -14.01 -33.32 -17.82
CA SER A 438 -15.27 -33.70 -17.16
C SER A 438 -16.04 -32.52 -16.55
N LEU A 439 -15.49 -31.31 -16.60
CA LEU A 439 -16.14 -30.11 -16.08
C LEU A 439 -16.97 -29.41 -17.15
N ASN A 440 -18.10 -28.86 -16.76
CA ASN A 440 -18.82 -27.90 -17.61
C ASN A 440 -18.09 -26.55 -17.63
N ASN A 441 -18.45 -25.66 -18.56
CA ASN A 441 -17.80 -24.37 -18.70
C ASN A 441 -18.03 -23.44 -17.50
N GLN A 442 -19.15 -23.60 -16.78
CA GLN A 442 -19.47 -22.88 -15.56
C GLN A 442 -18.66 -23.32 -14.33
N GLN A 443 -17.88 -24.40 -14.44
CA GLN A 443 -17.06 -24.97 -13.37
C GLN A 443 -15.55 -24.78 -13.61
N LYS A 444 -15.17 -24.18 -14.73
CA LYS A 444 -13.77 -24.00 -15.12
C LYS A 444 -13.30 -22.59 -14.76
N PHE A 445 -12.31 -22.52 -13.88
CA PHE A 445 -11.66 -21.30 -13.47
C PHE A 445 -10.18 -21.30 -13.89
N ILE A 446 -9.66 -20.11 -14.17
CA ILE A 446 -8.24 -19.84 -14.42
C ILE A 446 -7.72 -19.04 -13.23
N ARG A 447 -6.67 -19.54 -12.58
CA ARG A 447 -5.96 -18.84 -11.51
C ARG A 447 -4.87 -17.97 -12.15
N ASN A 448 -4.93 -16.66 -11.95
CA ASN A 448 -3.93 -15.71 -12.49
C ASN A 448 -3.06 -15.12 -11.38
N THR A 449 -1.74 -15.13 -11.55
CA THR A 449 -0.75 -14.52 -10.64
C THR A 449 0.05 -13.40 -11.30
N ASP A 450 -0.34 -12.96 -12.50
CA ASP A 450 0.35 -11.89 -13.24
C ASP A 450 0.32 -10.56 -12.48
N THR A 451 1.45 -10.17 -11.89
CA THR A 451 1.59 -8.90 -11.17
C THR A 451 1.81 -7.71 -12.09
N VAL A 452 2.13 -7.94 -13.38
CA VAL A 452 2.32 -6.86 -14.36
C VAL A 452 0.97 -6.26 -14.76
N ASN A 453 -0.05 -7.10 -14.93
CA ASN A 453 -1.41 -6.65 -15.17
C ASN A 453 -2.24 -6.67 -13.87
N ALA A 454 -2.41 -5.49 -13.27
CA ALA A 454 -3.17 -5.34 -12.02
C ALA A 454 -4.62 -5.87 -12.08
N LEU A 455 -5.23 -5.95 -13.27
CA LEU A 455 -6.56 -6.54 -13.46
C LEU A 455 -6.57 -8.05 -13.25
N ASN A 456 -5.47 -8.74 -13.59
CA ASN A 456 -5.36 -10.20 -13.50
C ASN A 456 -4.68 -10.66 -12.21
N ALA A 457 -3.89 -9.78 -11.58
CA ALA A 457 -3.07 -10.10 -10.41
C ALA A 457 -3.88 -10.77 -9.29
N TYR A 458 -3.55 -12.03 -9.02
CA TYR A 458 -4.12 -12.87 -7.97
C TYR A 458 -5.63 -13.14 -8.07
N THR A 459 -6.17 -13.20 -9.29
CA THR A 459 -7.60 -13.44 -9.54
C THR A 459 -7.93 -14.91 -9.82
N PHE A 460 -9.21 -15.26 -9.69
CA PHE A 460 -9.82 -16.43 -10.32
C PHE A 460 -10.80 -15.94 -11.40
N GLN A 461 -10.52 -16.28 -12.66
CA GLN A 461 -11.35 -15.92 -13.81
C GLN A 461 -12.17 -17.10 -14.30
N LEU A 462 -13.39 -16.87 -14.79
CA LEU A 462 -14.16 -17.92 -15.45
C LEU A 462 -13.54 -18.24 -16.82
N ALA A 463 -13.19 -19.50 -17.08
CA ALA A 463 -12.47 -19.88 -18.30
C ALA A 463 -13.28 -19.58 -19.59
N SER A 464 -14.60 -19.73 -19.54
CA SER A 464 -15.47 -19.42 -20.69
C SER A 464 -15.77 -17.93 -20.86
N ASN A 465 -15.47 -17.10 -19.85
CA ASN A 465 -15.60 -15.66 -19.93
C ASN A 465 -14.51 -14.97 -19.06
N PRO A 466 -13.30 -14.79 -19.58
CA PRO A 466 -12.17 -14.23 -18.83
C PRO A 466 -12.38 -12.79 -18.34
N SER A 467 -13.42 -12.09 -18.80
CA SER A 467 -13.80 -10.77 -18.29
C SER A 467 -14.48 -10.83 -16.92
N MET A 468 -14.78 -12.02 -16.41
CA MET A 468 -15.49 -12.24 -15.15
C MET A 468 -14.57 -12.88 -14.10
N CYS A 469 -14.50 -12.28 -12.92
CA CYS A 469 -13.64 -12.65 -11.80
C CYS A 469 -14.47 -12.98 -10.55
N LEU A 470 -14.01 -13.95 -9.76
CA LEU A 470 -14.55 -14.17 -8.40
C LEU A 470 -14.22 -12.97 -7.51
N ALA A 471 -15.20 -12.51 -6.74
CA ALA A 471 -15.09 -11.38 -5.83
C ALA A 471 -15.84 -11.62 -4.52
N ALA A 472 -15.32 -11.07 -3.43
CA ALA A 472 -16.07 -10.82 -2.21
C ALA A 472 -16.96 -9.58 -2.41
N VAL A 473 -18.27 -9.74 -2.26
CA VAL A 473 -19.24 -8.65 -2.45
C VAL A 473 -20.08 -8.52 -1.18
N PRO A 474 -20.01 -7.38 -0.46
CA PRO A 474 -20.88 -7.14 0.69
C PRO A 474 -22.35 -7.27 0.32
N GLU A 475 -23.13 -7.97 1.13
CA GLU A 475 -24.56 -8.15 0.92
C GLU A 475 -25.36 -7.36 1.97
N PRO A 476 -26.21 -6.41 1.57
CA PRO A 476 -27.04 -5.65 2.49
C PRO A 476 -27.92 -6.57 3.35
N GLY A 477 -27.89 -6.37 4.68
CA GLY A 477 -28.70 -7.17 5.61
C GLY A 477 -28.11 -8.55 5.92
N TYR A 478 -26.94 -8.90 5.37
CA TYR A 478 -26.21 -10.10 5.74
C TYR A 478 -24.88 -9.72 6.40
N ALA A 479 -24.48 -10.46 7.44
CA ALA A 479 -23.27 -10.14 8.21
C ALA A 479 -21.96 -10.37 7.44
N TRP A 480 -22.02 -11.11 6.32
CA TRP A 480 -20.86 -11.59 5.58
C TRP A 480 -20.95 -11.21 4.10
N SER A 481 -19.81 -11.07 3.44
CA SER A 481 -19.79 -10.90 1.99
C SER A 481 -20.19 -12.20 1.29
N HIS A 482 -20.93 -12.08 0.19
CA HIS A 482 -21.18 -13.17 -0.73
C HIS A 482 -19.98 -13.37 -1.66
N LEU A 483 -19.72 -14.63 -2.02
CA LEU A 483 -18.82 -14.97 -3.10
C LEU A 483 -19.60 -14.87 -4.43
N ARG A 484 -19.21 -13.91 -5.28
CA ARG A 484 -19.89 -13.63 -6.55
C ARG A 484 -18.91 -13.62 -7.71
N LEU A 485 -19.41 -13.91 -8.90
CA LEU A 485 -18.73 -13.64 -10.15
C LEU A 485 -19.17 -12.26 -10.67
N ILE A 486 -18.22 -11.35 -10.87
CA ILE A 486 -18.44 -9.97 -11.34
C ILE A 486 -17.43 -9.61 -12.43
N THR A 487 -17.62 -8.50 -13.15
CA THR A 487 -16.63 -8.04 -14.14
C THR A 487 -15.28 -7.76 -13.48
N CYS A 488 -14.21 -8.33 -14.04
CA CYS A 488 -12.83 -8.11 -13.60
C CYS A 488 -12.49 -6.61 -13.64
N ASN A 489 -12.11 -6.06 -12.49
CA ASN A 489 -11.77 -4.65 -12.32
C ASN A 489 -10.45 -4.46 -11.55
N GLY A 490 -9.76 -5.55 -11.18
CA GLY A 490 -8.47 -5.52 -10.48
C GLY A 490 -8.54 -5.02 -9.03
N SER A 491 -9.75 -4.87 -8.48
CA SER A 491 -9.97 -4.45 -7.10
C SER A 491 -9.47 -5.49 -6.10
N ALA A 492 -9.24 -5.06 -4.87
CA ALA A 492 -8.81 -5.93 -3.78
C ALA A 492 -9.81 -7.06 -3.49
N THR A 493 -11.11 -6.85 -3.73
CA THR A 493 -12.15 -7.87 -3.49
C THR A 493 -12.04 -9.05 -4.44
N GLN A 494 -11.38 -8.89 -5.59
CA GLN A 494 -11.15 -9.93 -6.60
C GLN A 494 -9.85 -10.71 -6.42
N LYS A 495 -9.05 -10.36 -5.42
CA LYS A 495 -7.72 -10.94 -5.20
C LYS A 495 -7.78 -11.97 -4.09
N TRP A 496 -7.18 -13.12 -4.35
CA TRP A 496 -7.28 -14.30 -3.50
C TRP A 496 -5.90 -14.89 -3.26
N ASN A 497 -5.60 -15.22 -2.00
CA ASN A 497 -4.28 -15.68 -1.55
C ASN A 497 -3.13 -14.81 -2.12
N ALA A 498 -3.39 -13.51 -2.27
CA ALA A 498 -2.40 -12.58 -2.78
C ALA A 498 -1.30 -12.37 -1.73
N PRO A 499 -0.01 -12.53 -2.09
CA PRO A 499 1.08 -12.22 -1.18
C PRO A 499 1.08 -10.72 -0.85
N ALA A 500 1.67 -10.41 0.29
CA ALA A 500 2.11 -9.06 0.59
C ALA A 500 3.06 -8.57 -0.52
N MET A 501 2.69 -7.51 -1.24
CA MET A 501 3.57 -6.85 -2.21
C MET A 501 4.00 -5.48 -1.72
N THR A 502 5.21 -5.09 -2.07
CA THR A 502 5.71 -3.72 -1.95
C THR A 502 6.12 -3.26 -3.34
N SER A 503 5.49 -2.22 -3.89
CA SER A 503 6.01 -1.56 -5.09
C SER A 503 7.05 -0.52 -4.66
N GLY A 504 8.24 -0.51 -5.25
CA GLY A 504 9.24 0.54 -4.97
C GLY A 504 8.79 1.91 -5.50
N SER A 505 9.20 3.00 -4.85
CA SER A 505 8.99 4.35 -5.39
C SER A 505 9.92 4.59 -6.56
N THR A 506 9.41 5.16 -7.64
CA THR A 506 10.21 5.61 -8.78
C THR A 506 9.96 7.09 -9.03
N PHE A 507 10.98 7.76 -9.54
CA PHE A 507 10.91 9.16 -9.96
C PHE A 507 11.27 9.20 -11.45
N GLY A 508 10.33 9.66 -12.28
CA GLY A 508 10.48 9.69 -13.74
C GLY A 508 11.34 10.86 -14.24
N ASP A 509 11.62 10.86 -15.54
CA ASP A 509 12.43 11.88 -16.21
C ASP A 509 11.79 13.28 -16.15
N TYR A 510 12.63 14.31 -16.23
CA TYR A 510 12.20 15.70 -16.30
C TYR A 510 11.78 16.08 -17.71
N LYS A 511 10.63 16.76 -17.84
CA LYS A 511 10.22 17.39 -19.09
C LYS A 511 10.00 18.87 -18.87
N GLU A 512 10.74 19.70 -19.59
CA GLU A 512 10.44 21.12 -19.68
C GLU A 512 9.17 21.33 -20.53
N ILE A 513 8.28 22.18 -20.04
CA ILE A 513 7.04 22.56 -20.73
C ILE A 513 6.95 24.09 -20.74
N GLY A 514 7.10 24.69 -21.91
CA GLY A 514 7.12 26.15 -22.07
C GLY A 514 7.73 26.57 -23.38
#